data_AF-A0A925L2C3-F1
#
_entry.id   AF-A0A925L2C3-F1
#
_cell.length_a   1.000
_cell.length_b   1.000
_cell.length_c   1.000
_cell.angle_alpha   90.00
_cell.angle_beta   90.00
_cell.angle_gamma   90.00
#
_symmetry.space_group_name_H-M   'P 1'
#
loop_
_entity.id
_entity.type
_entity.pdbx_description
1 polymer ?
#
loop_
_entity_poly.entity_id
_entity_poly.type
_entity_poly.pdbx_seq_one_letter_code
_entity_poly.pdbx_strand_id
1 'polypeptide(L)'
;MQFRERSRVIQVIRTIYDPAIKRGRAEVVARLDKDDPQLDDEIRSVCSPDELAELEAFLADRAEMMSREATRDAAEDLSSRMRMAESYFRCGPDSLAGTTAAEIFTAWDDLKKAMHRAGFRKEKHDH
;
A
#
# COMPACT_ATOMS: atom_id res chain seq x y z
N MET A 1 -9.11 8.58 -19.48
CA MET A 1 -9.23 9.50 -18.33
C MET A 1 -7.85 9.97 -17.88
N GLN A 2 -7.75 11.03 -17.07
CA GLN A 2 -6.52 11.39 -16.36
C GLN A 2 -6.74 11.39 -14.85
N PHE A 3 -5.79 10.84 -14.09
CA PHE A 3 -5.82 10.81 -12.64
C PHE A 3 -4.64 11.61 -12.10
N ARG A 4 -4.92 12.54 -11.17
CA ARG A 4 -3.88 13.40 -10.59
C ARG A 4 -3.98 13.38 -9.08
N GLU A 5 -2.91 12.94 -8.43
CA GLU A 5 -2.79 13.03 -6.98
C GLU A 5 -2.35 14.45 -6.54
N ARG A 6 -3.03 15.01 -5.54
CA ARG A 6 -2.74 16.32 -4.94
C ARG A 6 -2.95 16.25 -3.44
N SER A 7 -1.88 16.39 -2.66
CA SER A 7 -1.93 16.35 -1.18
C SER A 7 -2.84 15.21 -0.68
N ARG A 8 -4.05 15.51 -0.21
CA ARG A 8 -5.04 14.54 0.30
C ARG A 8 -6.06 14.00 -0.68
N VAL A 9 -6.04 14.41 -1.96
CA VAL A 9 -7.09 14.03 -2.92
C VAL A 9 -6.54 13.46 -4.22
N ILE A 10 -7.32 12.57 -4.82
CA ILE A 10 -7.14 12.08 -6.18
C ILE A 10 -8.17 12.78 -7.06
N GLN A 11 -7.71 13.57 -8.02
CA GLN A 11 -8.57 14.24 -8.99
C GLN A 11 -8.79 13.33 -10.19
N VAL A 12 -10.06 13.10 -10.51
CA VAL A 12 -10.51 12.39 -11.71
C VAL A 12 -10.82 13.43 -12.79
N ILE A 13 -10.09 13.37 -13.90
CA ILE A 13 -10.10 14.41 -14.92
C ILE A 13 -10.52 13.80 -16.26
N ARG A 14 -11.62 14.32 -16.81
CA ARG A 14 -12.10 14.01 -18.16
C ARG A 14 -11.58 15.08 -19.13
N THR A 15 -11.20 14.66 -20.33
CA THR A 15 -10.90 15.60 -21.42
C THR A 15 -12.13 15.70 -22.33
N ILE A 16 -12.69 16.90 -22.46
CA ILE A 16 -13.86 17.16 -23.30
C ILE A 16 -13.43 18.08 -24.44
N TYR A 17 -13.90 17.83 -25.66
CA TYR A 17 -13.64 18.72 -26.79
C TYR A 17 -14.38 20.05 -26.59
N ASP A 18 -13.64 21.16 -26.59
CA ASP A 18 -14.21 22.51 -26.53
C ASP A 18 -14.12 23.16 -27.93
N PRO A 19 -15.27 23.34 -28.61
CA PRO A 19 -15.31 23.89 -29.96
C PRO A 19 -14.90 25.37 -30.03
N ALA A 20 -15.00 26.13 -28.94
CA ALA A 20 -14.63 27.55 -28.91
C ALA A 20 -13.11 27.73 -29.03
N ILE A 21 -12.35 26.81 -28.44
CA ILE A 21 -10.88 26.81 -28.46
C ILE A 21 -10.29 25.76 -29.40
N LYS A 22 -11.14 24.98 -30.10
CA LYS A 22 -10.78 23.88 -31.03
C LYS A 22 -9.80 22.87 -30.44
N ARG A 23 -9.84 22.64 -29.13
CA ARG A 23 -8.93 21.73 -28.41
C ARG A 23 -9.65 21.07 -27.24
N GLY A 24 -9.07 19.96 -26.74
CA GLY A 24 -9.53 19.32 -25.52
C GLY A 24 -9.34 20.24 -24.30
N ARG A 25 -10.37 20.37 -23.48
CA ARG A 25 -10.36 21.00 -22.17
C ARG A 25 -10.42 19.92 -21.09
N ALA A 26 -9.56 20.04 -20.09
CA ALA A 26 -9.61 19.19 -18.90
C ALA A 26 -10.71 19.68 -17.95
N GLU A 27 -11.54 18.75 -17.50
CA GLU A 27 -12.60 18.95 -16.51
C GLU A 27 -12.43 17.95 -15.37
N VAL A 28 -12.40 18.46 -14.14
CA VAL A 28 -12.36 17.60 -12.95
C VAL A 28 -13.78 17.14 -12.69
N VAL A 29 -14.04 15.85 -12.85
CA VAL A 29 -15.37 15.26 -12.72
C VAL A 29 -15.61 14.65 -11.33
N ALA A 30 -14.54 14.30 -10.63
CA ALA A 30 -14.61 13.77 -9.27
C ALA A 30 -13.34 14.03 -8.46
N ARG A 31 -13.46 13.95 -7.14
CA ARG A 31 -12.34 14.00 -6.19
C ARG A 31 -12.52 12.90 -5.17
N LEU A 32 -11.56 12.00 -5.06
CA LEU A 32 -11.54 10.98 -4.02
C LEU A 32 -10.56 11.39 -2.91
N ASP A 33 -10.83 10.95 -1.69
CA ASP A 33 -9.83 10.96 -0.63
C ASP A 33 -8.67 10.02 -1.00
N LYS A 34 -7.43 10.44 -0.75
CA LYS A 34 -6.23 9.67 -1.12
C LYS A 34 -5.94 8.53 -0.14
N ASP A 35 -6.32 8.70 1.12
CA ASP A 35 -6.09 7.74 2.20
C ASP A 35 -7.20 6.68 2.19
N ASP A 36 -8.42 7.06 1.80
CA ASP A 36 -9.55 6.14 1.60
C ASP A 36 -10.34 6.43 0.30
N PRO A 37 -9.82 6.00 -0.87
CA PRO A 37 -10.44 6.31 -2.16
C PRO A 37 -11.68 5.44 -2.42
N GLN A 38 -12.84 5.92 -1.97
CA GLN A 38 -14.14 5.27 -2.16
C GLN A 38 -14.89 5.80 -3.39
N LEU A 39 -15.49 4.88 -4.16
CA LEU A 39 -16.40 5.21 -5.26
C LEU A 39 -17.83 5.37 -4.73
N ASP A 40 -18.12 6.56 -4.23
CA ASP A 40 -19.45 6.93 -3.78
C ASP A 40 -20.47 7.03 -4.94
N ASP A 41 -21.75 7.16 -4.57
CA ASP A 41 -22.84 7.24 -5.53
C ASP A 41 -22.76 8.49 -6.43
N GLU A 42 -22.15 9.57 -5.94
CA GLU A 42 -21.95 10.80 -6.71
C GLU A 42 -21.00 10.54 -7.88
N ILE A 43 -19.84 9.94 -7.62
CA ILE A 43 -18.86 9.57 -8.65
C ILE A 43 -19.47 8.58 -9.64
N ARG A 44 -20.22 7.59 -9.15
CA ARG A 44 -20.91 6.60 -10.00
C ARG A 44 -21.95 7.22 -10.91
N SER A 45 -22.56 8.32 -10.49
CA SER A 45 -23.58 9.03 -11.29
C SER A 45 -22.98 9.95 -12.37
N VAL A 46 -21.77 10.48 -12.16
CA VAL A 46 -21.13 11.46 -13.05
C VAL A 46 -20.20 10.80 -14.09
N CYS A 47 -19.64 9.64 -13.77
CA CYS A 47 -18.76 8.87 -14.64
C CYS A 47 -19.55 7.91 -15.54
N SER A 48 -19.09 7.72 -16.78
CA SER A 48 -19.59 6.65 -17.64
C SER A 48 -19.09 5.28 -17.16
N PRO A 49 -19.71 4.16 -17.60
CA PRO A 49 -19.21 2.82 -17.28
C PRO A 49 -17.74 2.59 -17.66
N ASP A 50 -17.31 3.11 -18.81
CA ASP A 50 -15.92 2.99 -19.27
C ASP A 50 -14.95 3.77 -18.37
N GLU A 51 -15.36 4.97 -17.93
CA GLU A 51 -14.55 5.80 -17.04
C GLU A 51 -14.48 5.23 -15.63
N LEU A 52 -15.56 4.62 -15.15
CA LEU A 52 -15.55 3.87 -13.90
C LEU A 52 -14.59 2.68 -13.99
N ALA A 53 -14.60 1.94 -15.10
CA ALA A 53 -13.65 0.83 -15.30
C ALA A 53 -12.19 1.32 -15.32
N GLU A 54 -11.90 2.45 -15.98
CA GLU A 54 -10.57 3.07 -15.94
C GLU A 54 -10.17 3.52 -14.53
N LEU A 55 -11.09 4.10 -13.76
CA LEU A 55 -10.85 4.55 -12.39
C LEU A 55 -10.65 3.37 -11.44
N GLU A 56 -11.44 2.30 -11.55
CA GLU A 56 -11.28 1.07 -10.78
C GLU A 56 -9.92 0.42 -11.06
N ALA A 57 -9.51 0.34 -12.33
CA ALA A 57 -8.20 -0.17 -12.70
C ALA A 57 -7.06 0.67 -12.11
N PHE A 58 -7.18 2.00 -12.15
CA PHE A 58 -6.21 2.91 -11.54
C PHE A 58 -6.09 2.71 -10.01
N LEU A 59 -7.23 2.61 -9.31
CA LEU A 59 -7.23 2.39 -7.86
C LEU A 59 -6.63 1.03 -7.49
N ALA A 60 -6.89 -0.01 -8.28
CA ALA A 60 -6.31 -1.34 -8.08
C ALA A 60 -4.77 -1.34 -8.24
N ASP A 61 -4.26 -0.74 -9.32
CA ASP A 61 -2.81 -0.62 -9.56
C ASP A 61 -2.12 0.17 -8.44
N ARG A 62 -2.74 1.28 -8.02
CA ARG A 62 -2.25 2.09 -6.89
C ARG A 62 -2.21 1.27 -5.59
N ALA A 63 -3.26 0.53 -5.28
CA ALA A 63 -3.31 -0.29 -4.08
C ALA A 63 -2.23 -1.38 -4.09
N GLU A 64 -1.98 -1.99 -5.26
CA GLU A 64 -0.89 -2.95 -5.42
C GLU A 64 0.48 -2.31 -5.23
N MET A 65 0.73 -1.14 -5.83
CA MET A 65 1.97 -0.39 -5.66
C MET A 65 2.23 -0.06 -4.19
N MET A 66 1.23 0.51 -3.50
CA MET A 66 1.31 0.81 -2.07
C MET A 66 1.54 -0.45 -1.22
N SER A 67 0.89 -1.57 -1.56
CA SER A 67 1.08 -2.83 -0.85
C SER A 67 2.51 -3.34 -1.00
N ARG A 68 3.11 -3.21 -2.19
CA ARG A 68 4.51 -3.59 -2.45
C ARG A 68 5.48 -2.70 -1.69
N GLU A 69 5.25 -1.39 -1.70
CA GLU A 69 6.03 -0.41 -0.92
C GLU A 69 5.94 -0.71 0.57
N ALA A 70 4.74 -0.88 1.13
CA ALA A 70 4.54 -1.20 2.54
C ALA A 70 5.22 -2.53 2.94
N THR A 71 5.20 -3.54 2.07
CA THR A 71 5.89 -4.81 2.31
C THR A 71 7.41 -4.63 2.35
N ARG A 72 7.94 -3.81 1.44
CA ARG A 72 9.36 -3.47 1.41
C ARG A 72 9.78 -2.70 2.66
N ASP A 73 9.05 -1.64 3.00
CA ASP A 73 9.32 -0.82 4.19
C ASP A 73 9.27 -1.67 5.46
N ALA A 74 8.30 -2.58 5.56
CA ALA A 74 8.22 -3.52 6.67
C ALA A 74 9.44 -4.45 6.75
N ALA A 75 9.95 -4.94 5.62
CA ALA A 75 11.16 -5.75 5.59
C ALA A 75 12.42 -4.95 5.97
N GLU A 76 12.53 -3.70 5.54
CA GLU A 76 13.64 -2.80 5.85
C GLU A 76 13.67 -2.42 7.35
N ASP A 77 12.50 -2.14 7.95
CA ASP A 77 12.36 -1.74 9.36
C ASP A 77 12.38 -2.93 10.34
N LEU A 78 12.17 -4.16 9.86
CA LEU A 78 12.03 -5.33 10.72
C LEU A 78 13.21 -5.52 11.69
N SER A 79 14.44 -5.33 11.22
CA SER A 79 15.64 -5.51 12.05
C SER A 79 15.68 -4.53 13.24
N SER A 80 15.19 -3.31 13.05
CA SER A 80 15.07 -2.30 14.09
C SER A 80 14.01 -2.72 15.12
N ARG A 81 12.82 -3.13 14.64
CA ARG A 81 11.72 -3.60 15.49
C ARG A 81 12.10 -4.83 16.32
N MET A 82 12.88 -5.75 15.76
CA MET A 82 13.34 -6.93 16.50
C MET A 82 14.25 -6.56 17.70
N ARG A 83 15.12 -5.55 17.56
CA ARG A 83 15.95 -5.05 18.67
C ARG A 83 15.12 -4.34 19.75
N MET A 84 14.04 -3.68 19.35
CA MET A 84 13.08 -3.11 20.30
C MET A 84 12.31 -4.21 21.05
N ALA A 85 11.84 -5.23 20.33
CA ALA A 85 11.16 -6.38 20.92
C ALA A 85 12.07 -7.16 21.89
N GLU A 86 13.36 -7.28 21.57
CA GLU A 86 14.35 -7.84 22.50
C GLU A 86 14.36 -7.09 23.83
N SER A 87 14.29 -5.76 23.80
CA SER A 87 14.25 -4.94 25.02
C SER A 87 12.99 -5.22 25.85
N TYR A 88 11.84 -5.43 25.19
CA TYR A 88 10.59 -5.81 25.85
C TYR A 88 10.73 -7.13 26.63
N PHE A 89 11.31 -8.16 26.02
CA PHE A 89 11.51 -9.46 26.70
C PHE A 89 12.57 -9.42 27.81
N ARG A 90 13.58 -8.54 27.71
CA ARG A 90 14.62 -8.37 28.74
C ARG A 90 14.14 -7.62 29.98
N CYS A 91 13.18 -6.70 29.85
CA CYS A 91 12.73 -5.83 30.94
C CYS A 91 11.71 -6.47 31.90
N GLY A 92 11.42 -7.77 31.75
CA GLY A 92 10.40 -8.48 32.51
C GLY A 92 9.05 -8.38 31.83
N PRO A 93 8.68 -9.36 31.01
CA PRO A 93 7.52 -9.23 30.14
C PRO A 93 6.23 -9.57 30.93
N ASP A 94 5.12 -8.98 30.53
CA ASP A 94 3.84 -9.11 31.24
C ASP A 94 3.17 -10.49 31.00
N SER A 95 1.93 -10.66 31.43
CA SER A 95 1.19 -11.91 31.20
C SER A 95 0.97 -12.27 29.72
N LEU A 96 1.14 -11.32 28.79
CA LEU A 96 1.00 -11.54 27.34
C LEU A 96 2.31 -11.99 26.68
N ALA A 97 3.43 -11.91 27.39
CA ALA A 97 4.77 -12.28 26.91
C ALA A 97 4.82 -13.62 26.17
N GLY A 98 4.19 -14.65 26.73
CA GLY A 98 4.21 -16.00 26.18
C GLY A 98 3.50 -16.09 24.83
N THR A 99 2.32 -15.45 24.72
CA THR A 99 1.55 -15.41 23.46
C THR A 99 2.31 -14.61 22.40
N THR A 100 2.82 -13.43 22.75
CA THR A 100 3.61 -12.61 21.82
C THR A 100 4.87 -13.33 21.36
N ALA A 101 5.57 -14.05 22.25
CA ALA A 101 6.75 -14.83 21.86
C ALA A 101 6.39 -15.96 20.88
N ALA A 102 5.28 -16.67 21.11
CA ALA A 102 4.83 -17.73 20.20
C ALA A 102 4.52 -17.18 18.79
N GLU A 103 3.81 -16.05 18.71
CA GLU A 103 3.51 -15.38 17.44
C GLU A 103 4.79 -14.94 16.71
N ILE A 104 5.75 -14.36 17.44
CA ILE A 104 7.04 -13.96 16.88
C ILE A 104 7.81 -15.18 16.35
N PHE A 105 7.84 -16.30 17.08
CA PHE A 105 8.51 -17.51 16.60
C PHE A 105 7.89 -18.06 15.32
N THR A 106 6.55 -18.13 15.24
CA THR A 106 5.85 -18.56 14.03
C THR A 106 6.18 -17.65 12.84
N ALA A 107 6.06 -16.33 13.03
CA ALA A 107 6.37 -15.35 11.99
C ALA A 107 7.84 -15.42 11.54
N TRP A 108 8.76 -15.62 12.48
CA TRP A 108 10.20 -15.75 12.20
C TRP A 108 10.52 -16.99 11.37
N ASP A 109 9.87 -18.12 11.62
CA ASP A 109 10.09 -19.33 10.84
C ASP A 109 9.54 -19.22 9.42
N ASP A 110 8.40 -18.57 9.24
CA ASP A 110 7.86 -18.31 7.90
C ASP A 110 8.74 -17.32 7.11
N LEU A 111 9.26 -16.29 7.78
CA LEU A 111 10.22 -15.37 7.17
C LEU A 111 11.51 -16.08 6.75
N LYS A 112 12.09 -16.92 7.62
CA LYS A 112 13.28 -17.72 7.26
C LYS A 112 13.03 -18.59 6.03
N LYS A 113 11.88 -19.27 5.95
CA LYS A 113 11.51 -20.10 4.79
C LYS A 113 11.45 -19.25 3.53
N ALA A 114 10.85 -18.06 3.60
CA ALA A 114 10.76 -17.13 2.48
C ALA A 114 12.15 -16.64 2.03
N MET A 115 13.01 -16.20 2.95
CA MET A 115 14.38 -15.78 2.66
C MET A 115 15.21 -16.90 2.03
N HIS A 116 15.11 -18.12 2.55
CA HIS A 116 15.78 -19.30 1.98
C HIS A 116 15.31 -19.61 0.56
N ARG A 117 13.99 -19.53 0.29
CA ARG A 117 13.43 -19.71 -1.06
C ARG A 117 13.89 -18.63 -2.02
N ALA A 118 14.08 -17.41 -1.54
CA ALA A 118 14.62 -16.29 -2.29
C ALA A 118 16.15 -16.33 -2.47
N GLY A 119 16.84 -17.32 -1.91
CA GLY A 119 18.28 -17.51 -2.06
C GLY A 119 19.15 -16.82 -1.01
N PHE A 120 18.55 -16.07 -0.07
CA PHE A 120 19.27 -15.43 1.03
C PHE A 120 19.48 -16.43 2.17
N ARG A 121 20.64 -17.10 2.17
CA ARG A 121 21.05 -17.99 3.27
C ARG A 121 21.96 -17.24 4.22
N LYS A 122 21.79 -17.47 5.52
CA LYS A 122 22.76 -17.01 6.52
C LYS A 122 24.10 -17.67 6.21
N GLU A 123 25.12 -16.88 5.89
CA GLU A 123 26.47 -17.39 5.71
C GLU A 123 26.90 -18.08 7.01
N LYS A 124 27.37 -19.33 6.89
CA LYS A 124 28.08 -19.95 8.00
C LYS A 124 29.43 -19.25 8.08
N HIS A 125 29.57 -18.33 9.03
CA HIS A 125 30.89 -17.99 9.53
C HIS A 125 31.43 -19.25 10.22
N ASP A 126 32.20 -20.06 9.49
CA ASP A 126 33.08 -21.05 10.10
C ASP A 126 34.11 -20.26 10.92
N HIS A 127 34.14 -20.54 12.22
CA HIS A 127 35.05 -19.92 13.17
C HIS A 127 36.00 -20.98 13.73
#